data_AF-A0A137NRE4-F1
#
_entry.id   AF-A0A137NRE4-F1
#
_cell.length_a   1.000
_cell.length_b   1.000
_cell.length_c   1.000
_cell.angle_alpha   90.00
_cell.angle_beta   90.00
_cell.angle_gamma   90.00
#
_symmetry.space_group_name_H-M   'P 1'
#
loop_
_entity.id
_entity.type
_entity.pdbx_description
1 polymer ?
#
loop_
_entity_poly.entity_id
_entity_poly.type
_entity_poly.pdbx_seq_one_letter_code
_entity_poly.pdbx_strand_id
1 'polypeptide(L)'
;MGLFSKKSEKDTENTTPVEEKPKEEIPRVGLFKIYSVTSVKHRFMLLLGCIAAAVAGASFPLMTVIFGKMIDTFTVFGKGESTPDQFQADINYFTLFFIYLAIVVFVCTYTYMSTFQWVGAKSTHKIRNLYLQSLLKQEIAWFDNIGSGEVTTRITNDTSLVQSGISEKVALIVHDSCTFISAFIIAFTVNWRLSLMLFCIVPAIGILIGAMMFFGFKYITSSLEKYSIAGNTAEECFSTIRTVAAFNLQNKMGKRYDGLLVKAQKDAVMQALIFSIGVAGMFFLIYCGYSLTFYYGALIIGWNLGSVGSIVNTFFAIIIGAFSLGSVSPNMEAVTKAQGAAAKLFQCIDRVPEIDSSSNEGLKLDQVKGDIEFKNI
;
A
#
# COMPACT_ATOMS: atom_id res chain seq x y z
N MET A 1 -5.54 -33.41 64.42
CA MET A 1 -5.51 -34.89 64.35
C MET A 1 -4.94 -35.24 62.98
N GLY A 2 -3.68 -35.70 62.96
CA GLY A 2 -3.04 -36.11 61.72
C GLY A 2 -3.49 -37.50 61.27
N LEU A 3 -2.99 -37.87 60.10
CA LEU A 3 -2.89 -39.19 59.47
C LEU A 3 -3.86 -39.46 58.29
N PHE A 4 -3.23 -40.01 57.24
CA PHE A 4 -3.71 -40.44 55.92
C PHE A 4 -3.81 -39.34 54.85
N SER A 5 -3.20 -39.44 53.67
CA SER A 5 -2.14 -40.30 53.13
C SER A 5 -1.78 -39.73 51.75
N LYS A 6 -0.50 -39.63 51.45
CA LYS A 6 0.03 -39.37 50.10
C LYS A 6 -0.42 -40.48 49.13
N LYS A 7 -1.24 -40.15 48.13
CA LYS A 7 -1.25 -40.75 46.77
C LYS A 7 -2.45 -40.21 45.97
N SER A 8 -2.21 -39.20 45.14
CA SER A 8 -2.98 -38.90 43.93
C SER A 8 -2.34 -37.71 43.19
N GLU A 9 -1.07 -37.81 42.86
CA GLU A 9 -0.38 -36.90 41.93
C GLU A 9 0.33 -37.78 40.90
N LYS A 10 -0.45 -38.28 39.95
CA LYS A 10 -0.05 -38.90 38.68
C LYS A 10 -1.34 -39.33 38.02
N ASP A 11 -1.91 -38.43 37.23
CA ASP A 11 -2.83 -38.64 36.11
C ASP A 11 -3.34 -37.26 35.71
N THR A 12 -2.42 -36.42 35.23
CA THR A 12 -2.77 -35.25 34.44
C THR A 12 -2.35 -35.61 33.03
N GLU A 13 -3.35 -35.82 32.19
CA GLU A 13 -3.22 -36.16 30.78
C GLU A 13 -2.17 -35.28 30.10
N ASN A 14 -1.26 -35.95 29.38
CA ASN A 14 -0.42 -35.35 28.36
C ASN A 14 -1.32 -34.79 27.25
N THR A 15 -1.92 -33.61 27.44
CA THR A 15 -2.25 -32.74 26.32
C THR A 15 -0.97 -32.02 25.93
N THR A 16 -0.16 -32.66 25.09
CA THR A 16 0.84 -31.96 24.30
C THR A 16 0.17 -30.74 23.66
N PRO A 17 0.70 -29.52 23.85
CA PRO A 17 0.25 -28.38 23.07
C PRO A 17 0.42 -28.77 21.60
N VAL A 18 -0.64 -28.67 20.82
CA VAL A 18 -0.53 -28.75 19.37
C VAL A 18 0.43 -27.63 18.97
N GLU A 19 1.67 -27.98 18.64
CA GLU A 19 2.58 -27.07 17.94
C GLU A 19 1.83 -26.60 16.69
N GLU A 20 1.35 -25.35 16.70
CA GLU A 20 1.01 -24.66 15.47
C GLU A 20 2.27 -24.71 14.60
N LYS A 21 2.26 -25.60 13.59
CA LYS A 21 3.30 -25.63 12.57
C LYS A 21 3.52 -24.19 12.09
N PRO A 22 4.77 -23.70 12.01
CA PRO A 22 5.03 -22.37 11.49
C PRO A 22 4.35 -22.29 10.12
N LYS A 23 3.42 -21.35 9.93
CA LYS A 23 2.82 -21.09 8.62
C LYS A 23 3.99 -20.79 7.67
N GLU A 24 4.30 -21.71 6.76
CA GLU A 24 5.29 -21.48 5.71
C GLU A 24 4.95 -20.15 5.03
N GLU A 25 5.84 -19.17 5.15
CA GLU A 25 5.67 -17.89 4.47
C GLU A 25 5.81 -18.13 2.97
N ILE A 26 4.66 -18.22 2.30
CA ILE A 26 4.60 -18.45 0.86
C ILE A 26 5.32 -17.27 0.18
N PRO A 27 6.34 -17.51 -0.66
CA PRO A 27 7.08 -16.46 -1.31
C PRO A 27 6.15 -15.63 -2.21
N ARG A 28 6.30 -14.30 -2.14
CA ARG A 28 5.46 -13.36 -2.89
C ARG A 28 5.57 -13.63 -4.39
N VAL A 29 4.43 -13.56 -5.08
CA VAL A 29 4.40 -13.72 -6.53
C VAL A 29 4.73 -12.39 -7.21
N GLY A 30 5.70 -12.42 -8.13
CA GLY A 30 6.06 -11.24 -8.92
C GLY A 30 4.90 -10.75 -9.79
N LEU A 31 4.81 -9.43 -10.02
CA LEU A 31 3.74 -8.82 -10.83
C LEU A 31 3.62 -9.45 -12.22
N PHE A 32 4.75 -9.82 -12.84
CA PHE A 32 4.77 -10.50 -14.14
C PHE A 32 4.01 -11.83 -14.15
N LYS A 33 4.13 -12.63 -13.09
CA LYS A 33 3.39 -13.90 -12.98
C LYS A 33 1.89 -13.64 -12.83
N ILE A 34 1.49 -12.59 -12.12
CA ILE A 34 0.07 -12.25 -12.00
C ILE A 34 -0.51 -11.76 -13.33
N TYR A 35 0.23 -10.92 -14.07
CA TYR A 35 -0.17 -10.49 -15.41
C TYR A 35 -0.04 -11.59 -16.48
N SER A 36 0.75 -12.64 -16.25
CA SER A 36 0.95 -13.74 -17.21
C SER A 36 -0.34 -14.51 -17.53
N VAL A 37 -1.28 -14.57 -16.57
CA VAL A 37 -2.60 -15.18 -16.74
C VAL A 37 -3.44 -14.45 -17.79
N THR A 38 -3.08 -13.20 -18.09
CA THR A 38 -3.81 -12.31 -18.98
C THR A 38 -3.37 -12.47 -20.44
N SER A 39 -4.34 -12.35 -21.37
CA SER A 39 -4.10 -12.39 -22.83
C SER A 39 -3.10 -11.33 -23.29
N VAL A 40 -2.36 -11.62 -24.36
CA VAL A 40 -1.34 -10.73 -24.97
C VAL A 40 -1.94 -9.36 -25.33
N LYS A 41 -3.20 -9.32 -25.79
CA LYS A 41 -3.91 -8.06 -26.10
C LYS A 41 -4.02 -7.13 -24.90
N HIS A 42 -4.35 -7.67 -23.73
CA HIS A 42 -4.47 -6.86 -22.50
C HIS A 42 -3.11 -6.40 -21.97
N ARG A 43 -2.05 -7.18 -22.19
CA ARG A 43 -0.67 -6.75 -21.86
C ARG A 43 -0.24 -5.55 -22.71
N PHE A 44 -0.61 -5.54 -23.99
CA PHE A 44 -0.39 -4.38 -24.85
C PHE A 44 -1.18 -3.14 -24.39
N MET A 45 -2.43 -3.33 -23.96
CA MET A 45 -3.23 -2.25 -23.37
C MET A 45 -2.60 -1.71 -22.08
N LEU A 46 -2.03 -2.57 -21.22
CA LEU A 46 -1.29 -2.10 -20.03
C LEU A 46 -0.06 -1.26 -20.40
N LEU A 47 0.68 -1.63 -21.45
CA LEU A 47 1.80 -0.82 -21.93
C LEU A 47 1.33 0.56 -22.42
N LEU A 48 0.23 0.61 -23.17
CA LEU A 48 -0.38 1.88 -23.58
C LEU A 48 -0.83 2.71 -22.35
N GLY A 49 -1.41 2.04 -21.35
CA GLY A 49 -1.78 2.65 -20.07
C GLY A 49 -0.58 3.22 -19.33
N CYS A 50 0.56 2.52 -19.29
CA CYS A 50 1.79 3.03 -18.69
C CYS A 50 2.31 4.29 -19.39
N ILE A 51 2.25 4.33 -20.72
CA ILE A 51 2.65 5.51 -21.51
C ILE A 51 1.72 6.69 -21.20
N ALA A 52 0.40 6.46 -21.18
CA ALA A 52 -0.58 7.50 -20.83
C ALA A 52 -0.40 7.99 -19.39
N ALA A 53 -0.12 7.10 -18.43
CA ALA A 53 0.19 7.45 -17.04
C ALA A 53 1.48 8.29 -16.94
N ALA A 54 2.51 7.94 -17.72
CA ALA A 54 3.76 8.68 -17.76
C ALA A 54 3.56 10.10 -18.33
N VAL A 55 2.79 10.25 -19.40
CA VAL A 55 2.46 11.56 -19.99
C VAL A 55 1.62 12.40 -19.03
N ALA A 56 0.62 11.81 -18.38
CA ALA A 56 -0.19 12.49 -17.37
C ALA A 56 0.67 12.98 -16.19
N GLY A 57 1.57 12.13 -15.68
CA GLY A 57 2.48 12.49 -14.58
C GLY A 57 3.46 13.59 -14.94
N ALA A 58 4.02 13.57 -16.16
CA ALA A 58 4.92 14.62 -16.64
C ALA A 58 4.22 15.96 -16.90
N SER A 59 2.90 15.96 -17.09
CA SER A 59 2.13 17.17 -17.41
C SER A 59 1.98 18.10 -16.19
N PHE A 60 1.93 17.57 -14.97
CA PHE A 60 1.83 18.38 -13.75
C PHE A 60 3.06 19.30 -13.55
N PRO A 61 4.30 18.80 -13.65
CA PRO A 61 5.48 19.66 -13.64
C PRO A 61 5.60 20.57 -14.87
N LEU A 62 5.10 20.16 -16.03
CA LEU A 62 5.10 21.04 -17.21
C LEU A 62 4.23 22.28 -17.01
N MET A 63 3.11 22.13 -16.28
CA MET A 63 2.25 23.23 -15.87
C MET A 63 3.03 24.32 -15.10
N THR A 64 3.97 23.95 -14.23
CA THR A 64 4.73 24.92 -13.42
C THR A 64 5.67 25.76 -14.28
N VAL A 65 6.17 25.22 -15.40
CA VAL A 65 6.98 25.97 -16.37
C VAL A 65 6.16 27.06 -17.06
N ILE A 66 4.96 26.71 -17.52
CA ILE A 66 4.05 27.66 -18.16
C ILE A 66 3.65 28.74 -17.15
N PHE A 67 3.32 28.34 -15.93
CA PHE A 67 2.99 29.27 -14.84
C PHE A 67 4.14 30.23 -14.52
N GLY A 68 5.38 29.72 -14.45
CA GLY A 68 6.57 30.54 -14.26
C GLY A 68 6.74 31.60 -15.35
N LYS A 69 6.61 31.22 -16.63
CA LYS A 69 6.68 32.16 -17.75
C LYS A 69 5.59 33.23 -17.70
N MET A 70 4.40 32.84 -17.26
CA MET A 70 3.29 33.77 -17.08
C MET A 70 3.62 34.81 -15.99
N ILE A 71 4.18 34.39 -14.85
CA ILE A 71 4.65 35.28 -13.79
C ILE A 71 5.72 36.25 -14.30
N ASP A 72 6.65 35.78 -15.12
CA ASP A 72 7.67 36.64 -15.73
C ASP A 72 7.03 37.71 -16.61
N THR A 73 6.00 37.36 -17.40
CA THR A 73 5.24 38.30 -18.23
C THR A 73 4.56 39.39 -17.39
N PHE A 74 3.93 39.02 -16.27
CA PHE A 74 3.36 39.98 -15.31
C PHE A 74 4.44 40.87 -14.68
N THR A 75 5.62 40.32 -14.39
CA THR A 75 6.72 41.07 -13.79
C THR A 75 7.28 42.10 -14.75
N VAL A 76 7.45 41.75 -16.04
CA VAL A 76 7.93 42.67 -17.09
C VAL A 76 6.91 43.80 -17.33
N PHE A 77 5.62 43.48 -17.39
CA PHE A 77 4.57 44.49 -17.50
C PHE A 77 4.53 45.42 -16.27
N GLY A 78 4.65 44.87 -15.06
CA GLY A 78 4.70 45.65 -13.82
C GLY A 78 5.91 46.60 -13.73
N LYS A 79 7.01 46.32 -14.45
CA LYS A 79 8.17 47.21 -14.58
C LYS A 79 8.00 48.28 -15.67
N GLY A 80 6.93 48.24 -16.45
CA GLY A 80 6.70 49.17 -17.57
C GLY A 80 7.50 48.84 -18.83
N GLU A 81 8.08 47.65 -18.94
CA GLU A 81 8.94 47.22 -20.06
C GLU A 81 8.13 46.60 -21.23
N SER A 82 6.81 46.53 -21.14
CA SER A 82 5.94 45.93 -22.17
C SER A 82 4.67 46.74 -22.41
N THR A 83 4.20 46.74 -23.65
CA THR A 83 2.94 47.40 -24.03
C THR A 83 1.72 46.56 -23.61
N PRO A 84 0.55 47.18 -23.32
CA PRO A 84 -0.66 46.45 -22.96
C PRO A 84 -1.08 45.39 -23.99
N ASP A 85 -0.90 45.69 -25.28
CA ASP A 85 -1.26 44.78 -26.37
C ASP A 85 -0.37 43.54 -26.41
N GLN A 86 0.95 43.72 -26.21
CA GLN A 86 1.90 42.60 -26.13
C GLN A 86 1.63 41.73 -24.91
N PHE A 87 1.39 42.35 -23.76
CA PHE A 87 1.03 41.63 -22.53
C PHE A 87 -0.22 40.77 -22.70
N GLN A 88 -1.28 41.31 -23.31
CA GLN A 88 -2.50 40.56 -23.58
C GLN A 88 -2.25 39.40 -24.56
N ALA A 89 -1.43 39.62 -25.59
CA ALA A 89 -1.07 38.58 -26.56
C ALA A 89 -0.32 37.41 -25.89
N ASP A 90 0.67 37.71 -25.04
CA ASP A 90 1.45 36.71 -24.32
C ASP A 90 0.59 35.92 -23.31
N ILE A 91 -0.28 36.60 -22.56
CA ILE A 91 -1.21 35.91 -21.64
C ILE A 91 -2.18 35.01 -22.41
N ASN A 92 -2.73 35.47 -23.52
CA ASN A 92 -3.62 34.65 -24.34
C ASN A 92 -2.87 33.41 -24.88
N TYR A 93 -1.63 33.58 -25.31
CA TYR A 93 -0.77 32.48 -25.77
C TYR A 93 -0.53 31.45 -24.64
N PHE A 94 -0.12 31.87 -23.45
CA PHE A 94 0.08 30.95 -22.32
C PHE A 94 -1.21 30.29 -21.83
N THR A 95 -2.33 31.02 -21.85
CA THR A 95 -3.66 30.49 -21.48
C THR A 95 -4.08 29.36 -22.43
N LEU A 96 -3.80 29.50 -23.74
CA LEU A 96 -4.05 28.41 -24.70
C LEU A 96 -3.24 27.15 -24.38
N PHE A 97 -1.99 27.26 -23.93
CA PHE A 97 -1.22 26.09 -23.49
C PHE A 97 -1.81 25.41 -22.25
N PHE A 98 -2.37 26.17 -21.31
CA PHE A 98 -3.09 25.57 -20.18
C PHE A 98 -4.31 24.76 -20.64
N ILE A 99 -5.06 25.26 -21.62
CA ILE A 99 -6.20 24.54 -22.19
C ILE A 99 -5.73 23.26 -22.90
N TYR A 100 -4.70 23.33 -23.74
CA TYR A 100 -4.15 22.14 -24.40
C TYR A 100 -3.63 21.11 -23.39
N LEU A 101 -2.91 21.55 -22.36
CA LEU A 101 -2.39 20.68 -21.30
C LEU A 101 -3.54 20.05 -20.51
N ALA A 102 -4.60 20.79 -20.19
CA ALA A 102 -5.78 20.25 -19.51
C ALA A 102 -6.47 19.16 -20.33
N ILE A 103 -6.62 19.35 -21.65
CA ILE A 103 -7.20 18.33 -22.55
C ILE A 103 -6.31 17.08 -22.57
N VAL A 104 -4.99 17.24 -22.69
CA VAL A 104 -4.03 16.13 -22.68
C VAL A 104 -4.10 15.36 -21.36
N VAL A 105 -4.08 16.06 -20.21
CA VAL A 105 -4.17 15.43 -18.88
C VAL A 105 -5.50 14.71 -18.70
N PHE A 106 -6.61 15.29 -19.14
CA PHE A 106 -7.93 14.66 -19.06
C PHE A 106 -7.97 13.35 -19.86
N VAL A 107 -7.56 13.39 -21.13
CA VAL A 107 -7.57 12.22 -22.02
C VAL A 107 -6.61 11.14 -21.51
N CYS A 108 -5.39 11.53 -21.12
CA CYS A 108 -4.39 10.58 -20.61
C CYS A 108 -4.84 9.95 -19.29
N THR A 109 -5.35 10.75 -18.35
CA THR A 109 -5.84 10.28 -17.05
C THR A 109 -7.00 9.31 -17.20
N TYR A 110 -7.98 9.66 -18.03
CA TYR A 110 -9.10 8.78 -18.34
C TYR A 110 -8.62 7.47 -18.99
N THR A 111 -7.69 7.56 -19.94
CA THR A 111 -7.18 6.40 -20.68
C THR A 111 -6.42 5.43 -19.78
N TYR A 112 -5.45 5.92 -18.98
CA TYR A 112 -4.68 5.03 -18.13
C TYR A 112 -5.57 4.43 -17.03
N MET A 113 -6.39 5.24 -16.35
CA MET A 113 -7.20 4.76 -15.23
C MET A 113 -8.22 3.71 -15.71
N SER A 114 -8.91 3.98 -16.81
CA SER A 114 -9.88 3.04 -17.39
C SER A 114 -9.21 1.75 -17.86
N THR A 115 -8.04 1.84 -18.49
CA THR A 115 -7.32 0.67 -19.00
C THR A 115 -6.81 -0.23 -17.87
N PHE A 116 -6.18 0.35 -16.84
CA PHE A 116 -5.73 -0.40 -15.67
C PHE A 116 -6.90 -1.03 -14.91
N GLN A 117 -8.00 -0.30 -14.73
CA GLN A 117 -9.17 -0.82 -14.04
C GLN A 117 -9.85 -1.96 -14.82
N TRP A 118 -9.97 -1.82 -16.14
CA TRP A 118 -10.59 -2.84 -16.99
C TRP A 118 -9.74 -4.10 -17.08
N VAL A 119 -8.44 -3.96 -17.36
CA VAL A 119 -7.52 -5.09 -17.43
C VAL A 119 -7.42 -5.79 -16.08
N GLY A 120 -7.26 -5.03 -14.98
CA GLY A 120 -7.19 -5.58 -13.64
C GLY A 120 -8.46 -6.37 -13.24
N ALA A 121 -9.65 -5.84 -13.55
CA ALA A 121 -10.90 -6.58 -13.33
C ALA A 121 -10.96 -7.89 -14.15
N LYS A 122 -10.53 -7.85 -15.41
CA LYS A 122 -10.51 -9.04 -16.28
C LYS A 122 -9.50 -10.08 -15.81
N SER A 123 -8.31 -9.65 -15.37
CA SER A 123 -7.26 -10.50 -14.81
C SER A 123 -7.73 -11.16 -13.51
N THR A 124 -8.30 -10.39 -12.58
CA THR A 124 -8.86 -10.94 -11.34
C THR A 124 -9.99 -11.92 -11.61
N HIS A 125 -10.91 -11.61 -12.53
CA HIS A 125 -11.97 -12.54 -12.91
C HIS A 125 -11.41 -13.88 -13.41
N LYS A 126 -10.36 -13.85 -14.25
CA LYS A 126 -9.72 -15.07 -14.74
C LYS A 126 -9.00 -15.83 -13.63
N ILE A 127 -8.29 -15.14 -12.73
CA ILE A 127 -7.66 -15.74 -11.55
C ILE A 127 -8.71 -16.40 -10.67
N ARG A 128 -9.84 -15.73 -10.40
CA ARG A 128 -10.94 -16.28 -9.60
C ARG A 128 -11.52 -17.56 -10.21
N ASN A 129 -11.71 -17.58 -11.52
CA ASN A 129 -12.19 -18.77 -12.22
C ASN A 129 -11.19 -19.93 -12.16
N LEU A 130 -9.90 -19.66 -12.41
CA LEU A 130 -8.85 -20.69 -12.31
C LEU A 130 -8.72 -21.20 -10.88
N TYR A 131 -8.77 -20.31 -9.89
CA TYR A 131 -8.76 -20.69 -8.48
C TYR A 131 -9.92 -21.60 -8.14
N LEU A 132 -11.16 -21.23 -8.52
CA LEU A 132 -12.35 -22.07 -8.27
C LEU A 132 -12.25 -23.42 -8.99
N GLN A 133 -11.74 -23.44 -10.23
CA GLN A 133 -11.56 -24.66 -10.99
C GLN A 133 -10.52 -25.59 -10.34
N SER A 134 -9.36 -25.06 -9.94
CA SER A 134 -8.32 -25.84 -9.26
C SER A 134 -8.77 -26.29 -7.87
N LEU A 135 -9.52 -25.46 -7.16
CA LEU A 135 -10.10 -25.78 -5.85
C LEU A 135 -11.02 -27.00 -5.91
N LEU A 136 -11.93 -27.06 -6.90
CA LEU A 136 -12.86 -28.18 -7.07
C LEU A 136 -12.18 -29.49 -7.48
N LYS A 137 -10.92 -29.43 -7.94
CA LYS A 137 -10.12 -30.61 -8.30
C LYS A 137 -9.28 -31.17 -7.14
N GLN A 138 -9.16 -30.43 -6.04
CA GLN A 138 -8.33 -30.88 -4.91
C GLN A 138 -8.96 -32.09 -4.21
N GLU A 139 -8.12 -32.98 -3.70
CA GLU A 139 -8.54 -34.12 -2.90
C GLU A 139 -9.06 -33.71 -1.52
N ILE A 140 -9.88 -34.58 -0.91
CA ILE A 140 -10.53 -34.31 0.39
C ILE A 140 -9.48 -34.04 1.50
N ALA A 141 -8.35 -34.76 1.48
CA ALA A 141 -7.26 -34.57 2.43
C ALA A 141 -6.67 -33.14 2.40
N TRP A 142 -6.74 -32.43 1.28
CA TRP A 142 -6.33 -31.03 1.22
C TRP A 142 -7.28 -30.12 1.99
N PHE A 143 -8.59 -30.39 1.91
CA PHE A 143 -9.60 -29.66 2.66
C PHE A 143 -9.53 -29.95 4.16
N ASP A 144 -9.14 -31.16 4.57
CA ASP A 144 -8.94 -31.51 5.98
C ASP A 144 -7.83 -30.68 6.66
N ASN A 145 -6.87 -30.16 5.86
CA ASN A 145 -5.78 -29.31 6.33
C ASN A 145 -6.09 -27.81 6.30
N ILE A 146 -7.23 -27.40 5.75
CA ILE A 146 -7.58 -25.99 5.55
C ILE A 146 -8.76 -25.60 6.43
N GLY A 147 -8.67 -24.43 7.06
CA GLY A 147 -9.69 -23.96 7.99
C GLY A 147 -11.06 -23.78 7.33
N SER A 148 -12.13 -24.10 8.06
CA SER A 148 -13.52 -23.90 7.65
C SER A 148 -13.83 -22.41 7.48
N GLY A 149 -13.63 -21.90 6.26
CA GLY A 149 -13.83 -20.48 5.89
C GLY A 149 -12.63 -19.82 5.25
N GLU A 150 -11.47 -20.47 5.26
CA GLU A 150 -10.27 -19.97 4.58
C GLU A 150 -10.50 -19.89 3.06
N VAL A 151 -11.14 -20.88 2.47
CA VAL A 151 -11.53 -20.90 1.04
C VAL A 151 -12.44 -19.72 0.68
N THR A 152 -13.46 -19.47 1.50
CA THR A 152 -14.40 -18.35 1.31
C THR A 152 -13.69 -17.00 1.42
N THR A 153 -12.73 -16.89 2.34
CA THR A 153 -11.92 -15.69 2.51
C THR A 153 -10.99 -15.47 1.33
N ARG A 154 -10.32 -16.52 0.83
CA ARG A 154 -9.43 -16.45 -0.33
C ARG A 154 -10.20 -16.04 -1.60
N ILE A 155 -11.37 -16.61 -1.86
CA ILE A 155 -12.14 -16.30 -3.08
C ILE A 155 -12.72 -14.89 -3.07
N THR A 156 -13.04 -14.33 -1.89
CA THR A 156 -13.62 -12.98 -1.75
C THR A 156 -12.55 -11.92 -1.48
N ASN A 157 -11.94 -11.94 -0.31
CA ASN A 157 -11.01 -10.92 0.17
C ASN A 157 -9.68 -10.93 -0.60
N ASP A 158 -9.03 -12.09 -0.74
CA ASP A 158 -7.71 -12.13 -1.41
C ASP A 158 -7.84 -11.77 -2.89
N THR A 159 -8.90 -12.20 -3.59
CA THR A 159 -9.12 -11.77 -4.98
C THR A 159 -9.42 -10.27 -5.11
N SER A 160 -10.12 -9.67 -4.15
CA SER A 160 -10.36 -8.22 -4.11
C SER A 160 -9.07 -7.44 -3.86
N LEU A 161 -8.23 -7.90 -2.92
CA LEU A 161 -6.91 -7.33 -2.66
C LEU A 161 -6.02 -7.38 -3.90
N VAL A 162 -6.01 -8.52 -4.60
CA VAL A 162 -5.31 -8.69 -5.88
C VAL A 162 -5.82 -7.69 -6.93
N GLN A 163 -7.14 -7.51 -7.04
CA GLN A 163 -7.72 -6.53 -7.97
C GLN A 163 -7.29 -5.10 -7.64
N SER A 164 -7.41 -4.67 -6.39
CA SER A 164 -7.07 -3.30 -6.00
C SER A 164 -5.60 -2.99 -6.24
N GLY A 165 -4.71 -3.91 -5.86
CA GLY A 165 -3.26 -3.73 -6.03
C GLY A 165 -2.84 -3.66 -7.49
N ILE A 166 -3.36 -4.54 -8.35
CA ILE A 166 -2.93 -4.66 -9.75
C ILE A 166 -3.58 -3.62 -10.64
N SER A 167 -4.79 -3.15 -10.29
CA SER A 167 -5.51 -2.16 -11.08
C SER A 167 -5.01 -0.76 -10.77
N GLU A 168 -5.61 -0.10 -9.80
CA GLU A 168 -5.41 1.32 -9.49
C GLU A 168 -3.99 1.61 -8.98
N LYS A 169 -3.46 0.78 -8.08
CA LYS A 169 -2.23 1.11 -7.34
C LYS A 169 -0.98 1.04 -8.23
N VAL A 170 -0.89 0.08 -9.14
CA VAL A 170 0.21 0.04 -10.14
C VAL A 170 0.19 1.29 -11.04
N ALA A 171 -1.00 1.72 -11.48
CA ALA A 171 -1.13 2.91 -12.32
C ALA A 171 -0.63 4.17 -11.61
N LEU A 172 -1.01 4.33 -10.34
CA LEU A 172 -0.56 5.45 -9.50
C LEU A 172 0.94 5.41 -9.26
N ILE A 173 1.56 4.24 -9.03
CA ILE A 173 3.02 4.14 -8.89
C ILE A 173 3.73 4.62 -10.15
N VAL A 174 3.26 4.22 -11.34
CA VAL A 174 3.86 4.66 -12.62
C VAL A 174 3.69 6.16 -12.81
N HIS A 175 2.48 6.67 -12.57
CA HIS A 175 2.19 8.11 -12.64
C HIS A 175 3.09 8.92 -11.70
N ASP A 176 3.09 8.59 -10.40
CA ASP A 176 3.80 9.35 -9.37
C ASP A 176 5.33 9.27 -9.54
N SER A 177 5.84 8.13 -10.00
CA SER A 177 7.26 7.98 -10.35
C SER A 177 7.64 8.87 -11.53
N CYS A 178 6.81 8.93 -12.57
CA CYS A 178 7.05 9.80 -13.73
C CYS A 178 6.93 11.28 -13.36
N THR A 179 5.98 11.64 -12.50
CA THR A 179 5.84 12.99 -11.94
C THR A 179 7.09 13.39 -11.18
N PHE A 180 7.59 12.52 -10.29
CA PHE A 180 8.81 12.77 -9.53
C PHE A 180 10.02 12.99 -10.45
N ILE A 181 10.25 12.10 -11.42
CA ILE A 181 11.38 12.20 -12.34
C ILE A 181 11.28 13.49 -13.18
N SER A 182 10.10 13.78 -13.75
CA SER A 182 9.89 14.95 -14.60
C SER A 182 10.02 16.26 -13.82
N ALA A 183 9.46 16.31 -12.61
CA ALA A 183 9.60 17.44 -11.68
C ALA A 183 11.06 17.75 -11.37
N PHE A 184 11.85 16.71 -11.09
CA PHE A 184 13.25 16.87 -10.76
C PHE A 184 14.07 17.36 -11.97
N ILE A 185 13.83 16.79 -13.15
CA ILE A 185 14.49 17.23 -14.39
C ILE A 185 14.15 18.71 -14.68
N ILE A 186 12.88 19.09 -14.58
CA ILE A 186 12.45 20.49 -14.81
C ILE A 186 13.05 21.44 -13.78
N ALA A 187 13.06 21.08 -12.50
CA ALA A 187 13.63 21.92 -11.46
C ALA A 187 15.13 22.18 -11.69
N PHE A 188 15.91 21.12 -11.95
CA PHE A 188 17.36 21.23 -12.17
C PHE A 188 17.71 21.97 -13.45
N THR A 189 16.91 21.84 -14.51
CA THR A 189 17.14 22.55 -15.77
C THR A 189 16.83 24.05 -15.68
N VAL A 190 15.83 24.44 -14.89
CA VAL A 190 15.41 25.84 -14.74
C VAL A 190 16.33 26.59 -13.77
N ASN A 191 16.57 26.04 -12.58
CA ASN A 191 17.50 26.64 -11.63
C ASN A 191 18.16 25.58 -10.74
N TRP A 192 19.36 25.15 -11.15
CA TRP A 192 20.11 24.12 -10.43
C TRP A 192 20.55 24.55 -9.02
N ARG A 193 20.82 25.84 -8.79
CA ARG A 193 21.27 26.36 -7.49
C ARG A 193 20.15 26.31 -6.44
N LEU A 194 18.97 26.78 -6.82
CA LEU A 194 17.80 26.71 -5.96
C LEU A 194 17.36 25.25 -5.73
N SER A 195 17.46 24.43 -6.78
CA SER A 195 17.13 23.00 -6.69
C SER A 195 18.02 22.23 -5.72
N LEU A 196 19.33 22.46 -5.74
CA LEU A 196 20.26 21.84 -4.79
C LEU A 196 19.95 22.19 -3.33
N MET A 197 19.60 23.44 -3.07
CA MET A 197 19.23 23.88 -1.72
C MET A 197 17.98 23.17 -1.23
N LEU A 198 16.94 23.10 -2.06
CA LEU A 198 15.71 22.38 -1.74
C LEU A 198 15.94 20.87 -1.61
N PHE A 199 16.86 20.31 -2.40
CA PHE A 199 17.24 18.92 -2.31
C PHE A 199 17.83 18.56 -0.94
N CYS A 200 18.53 19.48 -0.26
CA CYS A 200 19.03 19.25 1.12
C CYS A 200 17.91 19.10 2.16
N ILE A 201 16.70 19.61 1.90
CA ILE A 201 15.56 19.53 2.82
C ILE A 201 14.89 18.14 2.76
N VAL A 202 14.89 17.51 1.59
CA VAL A 202 14.33 16.16 1.38
C VAL A 202 14.94 15.10 2.31
N PRO A 203 16.28 14.93 2.44
CA PRO A 203 16.87 13.97 3.36
C PRO A 203 16.65 14.36 4.82
N ALA A 204 16.54 15.65 5.16
CA ALA A 204 16.19 16.08 6.52
C ALA A 204 14.79 15.59 6.93
N ILE A 205 13.81 15.70 6.01
CA ILE A 205 12.48 15.13 6.19
C ILE A 205 12.55 13.60 6.27
N GLY A 206 13.35 12.96 5.42
CA GLY A 206 13.56 11.52 5.44
C GLY A 206 14.12 11.01 6.77
N ILE A 207 15.08 11.71 7.36
CA ILE A 207 15.65 11.37 8.68
C ILE A 207 14.59 11.51 9.78
N LEU A 208 13.75 12.54 9.75
CA LEU A 208 12.64 12.68 10.70
C LEU A 208 11.62 11.54 10.58
N ILE A 209 11.23 11.18 9.36
CA ILE A 209 10.32 10.06 9.12
C ILE A 209 10.95 8.75 9.62
N GLY A 210 12.24 8.52 9.32
CA GLY A 210 12.98 7.35 9.77
C GLY A 210 13.07 7.27 11.30
N ALA A 211 13.36 8.39 11.97
CA ALA A 211 13.37 8.47 13.42
C ALA A 211 11.97 8.20 14.01
N MET A 212 10.93 8.79 13.42
CA MET A 212 9.54 8.57 13.82
C MET A 212 9.16 7.10 13.73
N MET A 213 9.50 6.44 12.61
CA MET A 213 9.23 5.01 12.43
C MET A 213 10.02 4.16 13.43
N PHE A 214 11.31 4.43 13.62
CA PHE A 214 12.17 3.66 14.51
C PHE A 214 11.71 3.72 15.98
N PHE A 215 11.46 4.93 16.50
CA PHE A 215 10.97 5.08 17.87
C PHE A 215 9.51 4.67 18.02
N GLY A 216 8.68 4.95 17.02
CA GLY A 216 7.24 4.63 17.02
C GLY A 216 6.98 3.13 17.01
N PHE A 217 7.75 2.33 16.25
CA PHE A 217 7.52 0.90 16.12
C PHE A 217 7.54 0.17 17.46
N LYS A 218 8.46 0.53 18.35
CA LYS A 218 8.59 -0.07 19.69
C LYS A 218 7.32 0.12 20.53
N TYR A 219 6.71 1.30 20.49
CA TYR A 219 5.51 1.60 21.27
C TYR A 219 4.26 0.99 20.62
N ILE A 220 4.22 0.93 19.28
CA ILE A 220 3.15 0.24 18.54
C ILE A 220 3.10 -1.23 18.95
N THR A 221 4.23 -1.95 18.89
CA THR A 221 4.27 -3.39 19.21
C THR A 221 3.95 -3.65 20.68
N SER A 222 4.54 -2.86 21.58
CA SER A 222 4.29 -2.98 23.03
C SER A 222 2.83 -2.68 23.40
N SER A 223 2.21 -1.68 22.79
CA SER A 223 0.79 -1.37 23.00
C SER A 223 -0.09 -2.52 22.53
N LEU A 224 0.20 -3.08 21.34
CA LEU A 224 -0.54 -4.21 20.78
C LEU A 224 -0.43 -5.46 21.66
N GLU A 225 0.76 -5.77 22.18
CA GLU A 225 1.00 -6.91 23.07
C GLU A 225 0.22 -6.75 24.39
N LYS A 226 0.30 -5.58 25.03
CA LYS A 226 -0.46 -5.29 26.26
C LYS A 226 -1.97 -5.35 26.04
N TYR A 227 -2.43 -4.89 24.87
CA TYR A 227 -3.84 -4.99 24.49
C TYR A 227 -4.27 -6.45 24.27
N SER A 228 -3.41 -7.27 23.65
CA SER A 228 -3.66 -8.71 23.49
C SER A 228 -3.78 -9.42 24.84
N ILE A 229 -2.93 -9.10 25.83
CA ILE A 229 -3.02 -9.67 27.18
C ILE A 229 -4.34 -9.30 27.86
N ALA A 230 -4.80 -8.05 27.69
CA ALA A 230 -6.11 -7.62 28.17
C ALA A 230 -7.24 -8.39 27.48
N GLY A 231 -7.16 -8.57 26.15
CA GLY A 231 -8.08 -9.37 25.35
C GLY A 231 -8.19 -10.81 25.85
N ASN A 232 -7.06 -11.50 26.03
CA ASN A 232 -7.01 -12.87 26.54
C ASN A 232 -7.65 -12.99 27.93
N THR A 233 -7.41 -12.00 28.80
CA THR A 233 -8.02 -11.98 30.14
C THR A 233 -9.55 -11.81 30.05
N ALA A 234 -10.04 -10.99 29.12
CA ALA A 234 -11.48 -10.82 28.91
C ALA A 234 -12.10 -12.10 28.31
N GLU A 235 -11.41 -12.75 27.38
CA GLU A 235 -11.83 -14.02 26.79
C GLU A 235 -11.95 -15.13 27.84
N GLU A 236 -10.96 -15.27 28.73
CA GLU A 236 -11.00 -16.21 29.86
C GLU A 236 -12.22 -15.95 30.76
N CYS A 237 -12.49 -14.68 31.07
CA CYS A 237 -13.65 -14.29 31.88
C CYS A 237 -14.98 -14.66 31.21
N PHE A 238 -15.11 -14.42 29.90
CA PHE A 238 -16.35 -14.71 29.18
C PHE A 238 -16.54 -16.21 28.96
N SER A 239 -15.46 -16.95 28.67
CA SER A 239 -15.50 -18.40 28.55
C SER A 239 -15.90 -19.07 29.87
N THR A 240 -15.57 -18.47 31.01
CA THR A 240 -15.88 -18.99 32.35
C THR A 240 -16.90 -18.13 33.11
N ILE A 241 -17.82 -17.48 32.40
CA ILE A 241 -18.74 -16.47 32.98
C ILE A 241 -19.59 -17.01 34.14
N ARG A 242 -19.99 -18.29 34.08
CA ARG A 242 -20.75 -18.95 35.16
C ARG A 242 -19.92 -19.05 36.45
N THR A 243 -18.63 -19.33 36.34
CA THR A 243 -17.70 -19.38 37.48
C THR A 243 -17.47 -17.97 38.05
N VAL A 244 -17.24 -16.97 37.18
CA VAL A 244 -17.07 -15.58 37.60
C VAL A 244 -18.31 -15.05 38.34
N ALA A 245 -19.51 -15.40 37.87
CA ALA A 245 -20.77 -15.06 38.52
C ALA A 245 -20.98 -15.83 39.83
N ALA A 246 -20.70 -17.13 39.86
CA ALA A 246 -20.86 -17.98 41.06
C ALA A 246 -19.99 -17.50 42.24
N PHE A 247 -18.79 -16.97 41.97
CA PHE A 247 -17.90 -16.41 42.98
C PHE A 247 -18.03 -14.88 43.15
N ASN A 248 -19.00 -14.23 42.48
CA ASN A 248 -19.22 -12.79 42.51
C ASN A 248 -17.94 -11.95 42.20
N LEU A 249 -17.14 -12.42 41.24
CA LEU A 249 -15.82 -11.86 40.88
C LEU A 249 -15.89 -10.77 39.79
N GLN A 250 -17.07 -10.40 39.33
CA GLN A 250 -17.27 -9.48 38.19
C GLN A 250 -16.51 -8.16 38.39
N ASN A 251 -16.66 -7.53 39.56
CA ASN A 251 -15.97 -6.28 39.90
C ASN A 251 -14.44 -6.45 39.99
N LYS A 252 -13.97 -7.61 40.46
CA LYS A 252 -12.53 -7.90 40.58
C LYS A 252 -11.89 -8.08 39.21
N MET A 253 -12.55 -8.81 38.31
CA MET A 253 -12.08 -9.02 36.95
C MET A 253 -12.16 -7.73 36.13
N GLY A 254 -13.22 -6.92 36.31
CA GLY A 254 -13.31 -5.57 35.71
C GLY A 254 -12.13 -4.68 36.09
N LYS A 255 -11.79 -4.59 37.39
CA LYS A 255 -10.61 -3.83 37.84
C LYS A 255 -9.29 -4.37 37.28
N ARG A 256 -9.16 -5.70 37.15
CA ARG A 256 -7.97 -6.32 36.54
C ARG A 256 -7.85 -5.92 35.07
N TYR A 257 -8.95 -5.96 34.33
CA TYR A 257 -9.01 -5.55 32.92
C TYR A 257 -8.67 -4.06 32.76
N ASP A 258 -9.25 -3.18 33.56
CA ASP A 258 -8.92 -1.75 33.57
C ASP A 258 -7.43 -1.51 33.85
N GLY A 259 -6.85 -2.23 34.80
CA GLY A 259 -5.42 -2.14 35.11
C GLY A 259 -4.51 -2.53 33.95
N LEU A 260 -4.94 -3.47 33.10
CA LEU A 260 -4.23 -3.86 31.88
C LEU A 260 -4.43 -2.80 30.77
N LEU A 261 -5.65 -2.29 30.61
CA LEU A 261 -5.95 -1.24 29.63
C LEU A 261 -5.19 0.06 29.91
N VAL A 262 -5.05 0.48 31.17
CA VAL A 262 -4.27 1.68 31.51
C VAL A 262 -2.80 1.54 31.09
N LYS A 263 -2.23 0.33 31.17
CA LYS A 263 -0.86 0.07 30.68
C LYS A 263 -0.78 0.16 29.16
N ALA A 264 -1.75 -0.40 28.44
CA ALA A 264 -1.82 -0.30 26.98
C ALA A 264 -2.05 1.15 26.52
N GLN A 265 -2.89 1.90 27.23
CA GLN A 265 -3.18 3.31 26.98
C GLN A 265 -1.93 4.18 27.12
N LYS A 266 -1.10 3.97 28.14
CA LYS A 266 0.15 4.73 28.32
C LYS A 266 1.08 4.60 27.12
N ASP A 267 1.23 3.39 26.60
CA ASP A 267 2.05 3.13 25.40
C ASP A 267 1.42 3.76 24.15
N ALA A 268 0.10 3.65 23.99
CA ALA A 268 -0.62 4.25 22.87
C ALA A 268 -0.53 5.78 22.88
N VAL A 269 -0.58 6.41 24.06
CA VAL A 269 -0.39 7.87 24.21
C VAL A 269 1.04 8.25 23.85
N MET A 270 2.04 7.47 24.28
CA MET A 270 3.44 7.73 23.92
C MET A 270 3.67 7.59 22.41
N GLN A 271 3.10 6.56 21.78
CA GLN A 271 3.09 6.40 20.33
C GLN A 271 2.45 7.62 19.64
N ALA A 272 1.27 8.04 20.10
CA ALA A 272 0.55 9.18 19.53
C ALA A 272 1.37 10.48 19.65
N LEU A 273 2.07 10.68 20.78
CA LEU A 273 2.98 11.82 20.97
C LEU A 273 4.15 11.79 19.99
N ILE A 274 4.83 10.64 19.84
CA ILE A 274 5.95 10.49 18.88
C ILE A 274 5.48 10.79 17.46
N PHE A 275 4.31 10.26 17.07
CA PHE A 275 3.75 10.50 15.75
C PHE A 275 3.37 11.97 15.55
N SER A 276 2.74 12.59 16.55
CA SER A 276 2.33 14.00 16.51
C SER A 276 3.53 14.94 16.40
N ILE A 277 4.59 14.70 17.18
CA ILE A 277 5.85 15.46 17.10
C ILE A 277 6.54 15.23 15.75
N GLY A 278 6.54 14.01 15.23
CA GLY A 278 7.10 13.68 13.91
C GLY A 278 6.38 14.44 12.78
N VAL A 279 5.05 14.44 12.78
CA VAL A 279 4.24 15.19 11.80
C VAL A 279 4.43 16.69 11.96
N ALA A 280 4.43 17.22 13.19
CA ALA A 280 4.69 18.65 13.44
C ALA A 280 6.08 19.06 12.95
N GLY A 281 7.11 18.24 13.22
CA GLY A 281 8.47 18.45 12.73
C GLY A 281 8.58 18.43 11.21
N MET A 282 7.83 17.55 10.54
CA MET A 282 7.73 17.51 9.08
C MET A 282 7.18 18.82 8.52
N PHE A 283 6.02 19.29 9.01
CA PHE A 283 5.44 20.55 8.55
C PHE A 283 6.32 21.75 8.86
N PHE A 284 6.98 21.76 10.02
CA PHE A 284 7.96 22.79 10.37
C PHE A 284 9.10 22.85 9.35
N LEU A 285 9.72 21.72 8.99
CA LEU A 285 10.77 21.68 7.96
C LEU A 285 10.27 22.15 6.59
N ILE A 286 9.06 21.77 6.20
CA ILE A 286 8.44 22.21 4.94
C ILE A 286 8.32 23.75 4.92
N TYR A 287 7.75 24.35 5.96
CA TYR A 287 7.59 25.81 6.01
C TYR A 287 8.93 26.56 6.14
N CYS A 288 9.90 26.01 6.88
CA CYS A 288 11.27 26.53 6.89
C CYS A 288 11.88 26.49 5.48
N GLY A 289 11.66 25.41 4.74
CA GLY A 289 12.10 25.29 3.35
C GLY A 289 11.44 26.29 2.42
N TYR A 290 10.16 26.60 2.63
CA TYR A 290 9.45 27.62 1.87
C TYR A 290 10.05 29.01 2.14
N SER A 291 10.24 29.34 3.42
CA SER A 291 10.88 30.60 3.83
C SER A 291 12.28 30.75 3.24
N LEU A 292 13.10 29.70 3.32
CA LEU A 292 14.45 29.68 2.78
C LEU A 292 14.45 29.82 1.24
N THR A 293 13.49 29.19 0.56
CA THR A 293 13.32 29.30 -0.90
C THR A 293 13.03 30.73 -1.32
N PHE A 294 12.12 31.42 -0.65
CA PHE A 294 11.83 32.81 -0.98
C PHE A 294 12.98 33.76 -0.63
N TYR A 295 13.66 33.54 0.51
CA TYR A 295 14.81 34.35 0.90
C TYR A 295 15.99 34.20 -0.08
N TYR A 296 16.40 32.96 -0.35
CA TYR A 296 17.48 32.69 -1.30
C TYR A 296 17.07 33.02 -2.74
N GLY A 297 15.80 32.81 -3.10
CA GLY A 297 15.23 33.24 -4.37
C GLY A 297 15.35 34.76 -4.57
N ALA A 298 15.06 35.56 -3.55
CA ALA A 298 15.24 37.01 -3.61
C ALA A 298 16.72 37.40 -3.85
N LEU A 299 17.67 36.70 -3.24
CA LEU A 299 19.11 36.90 -3.50
C LEU A 299 19.50 36.54 -4.93
N ILE A 300 18.99 35.42 -5.48
CA ILE A 300 19.23 35.00 -6.87
C ILE A 300 18.75 36.08 -7.85
N ILE A 301 17.58 36.68 -7.59
CA ILE A 301 17.06 37.79 -8.40
C ILE A 301 18.01 38.98 -8.30
N GLY A 302 18.46 39.33 -7.10
CA GLY A 302 19.41 40.44 -6.87
C GLY A 302 20.75 40.25 -7.59
N TRP A 303 21.17 39.00 -7.79
CA TRP A 303 22.39 38.67 -8.55
C TRP A 303 22.17 38.53 -10.07
N ASN A 304 20.96 38.77 -10.58
CA ASN A 304 20.59 38.54 -11.98
C ASN A 304 20.84 37.08 -12.46
N LEU A 305 20.71 36.11 -11.55
CA LEU A 305 20.96 34.69 -11.82
C LEU A 305 19.67 33.88 -12.02
N GLY A 306 18.52 34.54 -12.09
CA GLY A 306 17.22 33.92 -12.35
C GLY A 306 16.08 34.94 -12.39
N SER A 307 14.95 34.54 -12.97
CA SER A 307 13.70 35.31 -12.98
C SER A 307 12.77 34.92 -11.82
N VAL A 308 11.78 35.75 -11.52
CA VAL A 308 10.75 35.46 -10.49
C VAL A 308 10.00 34.18 -10.86
N GLY A 309 9.64 34.04 -12.12
CA GLY A 309 9.01 32.85 -12.69
C GLY A 309 9.86 31.59 -12.58
N SER A 310 11.18 31.70 -12.78
CA SER A 310 12.10 30.58 -12.62
C SER A 310 12.14 30.04 -11.19
N ILE A 311 12.09 30.93 -10.20
CA ILE A 311 12.07 30.56 -8.77
C ILE A 311 10.75 29.88 -8.41
N VAL A 312 9.63 30.48 -8.79
CA VAL A 312 8.30 29.93 -8.49
C VAL A 312 8.09 28.59 -9.19
N ASN A 313 8.53 28.44 -10.43
CA ASN A 313 8.51 27.18 -11.15
C ASN A 313 9.33 26.10 -10.43
N THR A 314 10.60 26.39 -10.10
CA THR A 314 11.49 25.44 -9.42
C THR A 314 10.92 25.02 -8.06
N PHE A 315 10.36 25.96 -7.31
CA PHE A 315 9.70 25.72 -6.03
C PHE A 315 8.52 24.76 -6.14
N PHE A 316 7.55 25.05 -7.02
CA PHE A 316 6.39 24.18 -7.19
C PHE A 316 6.75 22.83 -7.79
N ALA A 317 7.68 22.77 -8.75
CA ALA A 317 8.15 21.52 -9.34
C ALA A 317 8.70 20.59 -8.25
N ILE A 318 9.59 21.07 -7.38
CA ILE A 318 10.19 20.23 -6.33
C ILE A 318 9.16 19.77 -5.31
N ILE A 319 8.23 20.64 -4.91
CA ILE A 319 7.15 20.27 -3.99
C ILE A 319 6.29 19.15 -4.59
N ILE A 320 5.83 19.32 -5.83
CA ILE A 320 5.03 18.32 -6.53
C ILE A 320 5.80 17.00 -6.62
N GLY A 321 7.09 17.05 -6.98
CA GLY A 321 7.95 15.87 -7.02
C GLY A 321 8.07 15.18 -5.65
N ALA A 322 8.32 15.94 -4.58
CA ALA A 322 8.46 15.40 -3.23
C ALA A 322 7.17 14.73 -2.72
N PHE A 323 6.01 15.37 -2.93
CA PHE A 323 4.71 14.77 -2.58
C PHE A 323 4.41 13.52 -3.40
N SER A 324 4.72 13.53 -4.70
CA SER A 324 4.53 12.36 -5.57
C SER A 324 5.37 11.18 -5.09
N LEU A 325 6.65 11.42 -4.73
CA LEU A 325 7.51 10.38 -4.15
C LEU A 325 6.95 9.84 -2.83
N GLY A 326 6.39 10.70 -1.98
CA GLY A 326 5.72 10.29 -0.75
C GLY A 326 4.53 9.36 -0.99
N SER A 327 3.73 9.63 -2.02
CA SER A 327 2.57 8.83 -2.42
C SER A 327 2.92 7.46 -3.02
N VAL A 328 4.12 7.28 -3.58
CA VAL A 328 4.55 5.97 -4.12
C VAL A 328 4.61 4.89 -3.03
N SER A 329 5.03 5.25 -1.82
CA SER A 329 5.25 4.29 -0.72
C SER A 329 3.98 3.52 -0.30
N PRO A 330 2.84 4.17 0.05
CA PRO A 330 1.61 3.45 0.40
C PRO A 330 1.03 2.66 -0.79
N ASN A 331 1.18 3.17 -2.03
CA ASN A 331 0.74 2.43 -3.21
C ASN A 331 1.58 1.15 -3.42
N MET A 332 2.90 1.23 -3.18
CA MET A 332 3.80 0.07 -3.25
C MET A 332 3.52 -0.95 -2.14
N GLU A 333 3.15 -0.50 -0.94
CA GLU A 333 2.70 -1.39 0.13
C GLU A 333 1.42 -2.15 -0.27
N ALA A 334 0.44 -1.46 -0.87
CA ALA A 334 -0.79 -2.09 -1.34
C ALA A 334 -0.52 -3.14 -2.43
N VAL A 335 0.38 -2.85 -3.37
CA VAL A 335 0.84 -3.81 -4.38
C VAL A 335 1.52 -5.02 -3.72
N THR A 336 2.35 -4.78 -2.71
CA THR A 336 3.04 -5.86 -1.98
C THR A 336 2.06 -6.78 -1.26
N LYS A 337 1.02 -6.22 -0.63
CA LYS A 337 -0.07 -7.01 -0.02
C LYS A 337 -0.83 -7.83 -1.07
N ALA A 338 -1.10 -7.24 -2.24
CA ALA A 338 -1.71 -7.95 -3.36
C ALA A 338 -0.85 -9.11 -3.87
N GLN A 339 0.48 -8.96 -3.93
CA GLN A 339 1.40 -10.04 -4.30
C GLN A 339 1.40 -11.19 -3.29
N GLY A 340 1.29 -10.90 -1.99
CA GLY A 340 1.15 -11.91 -0.94
C GLY A 340 -0.19 -12.66 -1.02
N ALA A 341 -1.29 -11.94 -1.26
CA ALA A 341 -2.61 -12.54 -1.49
C ALA A 341 -2.63 -13.40 -2.76
N ALA A 342 -2.04 -12.91 -3.85
CA ALA A 342 -1.90 -13.67 -5.09
C ALA A 342 -1.08 -14.95 -4.90
N ALA A 343 -0.04 -14.94 -4.05
CA ALA A 343 0.78 -16.12 -3.79
C ALA A 343 -0.04 -17.31 -3.26
N LYS A 344 -0.97 -17.05 -2.33
CA LYS A 344 -1.89 -18.07 -1.80
C LYS A 344 -2.84 -18.63 -2.86
N LEU A 345 -3.31 -17.77 -3.77
CA LEU A 345 -4.17 -18.18 -4.88
C LEU A 345 -3.40 -19.04 -5.88
N PHE A 346 -2.21 -18.58 -6.29
CA PHE A 346 -1.36 -19.32 -7.24
C PHE A 346 -0.85 -20.65 -6.68
N GLN A 347 -0.61 -20.76 -5.36
CA GLN A 347 -0.26 -22.04 -4.74
C GLN A 347 -1.34 -23.10 -4.98
N CYS A 348 -2.63 -22.73 -4.88
CA CYS A 348 -3.73 -23.65 -5.16
C CYS A 348 -3.92 -23.89 -6.67
N ILE A 349 -3.70 -22.86 -7.50
CA ILE A 349 -3.84 -22.96 -8.96
C ILE A 349 -2.75 -23.87 -9.55
N ASP A 350 -1.51 -23.72 -9.10
CA ASP A 350 -0.34 -24.44 -9.63
C ASP A 350 -0.18 -25.84 -9.01
N ARG A 351 -0.94 -26.17 -7.95
CA ARG A 351 -0.92 -27.49 -7.30
C ARG A 351 -1.61 -28.52 -8.17
N VAL A 352 -0.90 -29.61 -8.47
CA VAL A 352 -1.46 -30.82 -9.07
C VAL A 352 -1.91 -31.75 -7.94
N PRO A 353 -3.19 -32.14 -7.85
CA PRO A 353 -3.68 -33.06 -6.82
C PRO A 353 -3.15 -34.48 -7.07
N GLU A 354 -2.90 -35.24 -6.01
CA GLU A 354 -2.49 -36.66 -6.13
C GLU A 354 -3.61 -37.52 -6.71
N ILE A 355 -4.86 -37.18 -6.37
CA ILE A 355 -6.06 -37.83 -6.88
C ILE A 355 -6.84 -36.79 -7.69
N ASP A 356 -6.59 -36.75 -9.01
CA ASP A 356 -7.30 -35.84 -9.91
C ASP A 356 -8.64 -36.43 -10.35
N SER A 357 -9.73 -35.90 -9.79
CA SER A 357 -11.10 -36.27 -10.15
C SER A 357 -11.49 -35.92 -11.59
N SER A 358 -10.74 -35.01 -12.23
CA SER A 358 -10.96 -34.57 -13.60
C SER A 358 -10.10 -35.31 -14.64
N SER A 359 -9.20 -36.18 -14.19
CA SER A 359 -8.38 -36.98 -15.08
C SER A 359 -9.21 -38.06 -15.77
N ASN A 360 -8.95 -38.27 -17.06
CA ASN A 360 -9.47 -39.41 -17.80
C ASN A 360 -8.51 -40.61 -17.75
N GLU A 361 -7.41 -40.49 -17.01
CA GLU A 361 -6.44 -41.56 -16.81
C GLU A 361 -7.00 -42.54 -15.81
N GLY A 362 -7.44 -43.69 -16.33
CA GLY A 362 -8.07 -44.74 -15.54
C GLY A 362 -8.75 -45.75 -16.45
N LEU A 363 -8.86 -46.99 -15.97
CA LEU A 363 -9.53 -48.05 -16.72
C LEU A 363 -11.05 -47.84 -16.62
N LYS A 364 -11.71 -47.54 -17.73
CA LYS A 364 -13.17 -47.45 -17.80
C LYS A 364 -13.72 -48.81 -18.22
N LEU A 365 -14.31 -49.53 -17.27
CA LEU A 365 -14.91 -50.85 -17.51
C LEU A 365 -16.28 -50.69 -18.19
N ASP A 366 -16.53 -51.47 -19.25
CA ASP A 366 -17.84 -51.47 -19.95
C ASP A 366 -18.95 -52.11 -19.11
N GLN A 367 -18.61 -53.07 -18.25
CA GLN A 367 -19.51 -53.71 -17.30
C GLN A 367 -18.82 -53.90 -15.94
N VAL A 368 -19.53 -53.53 -14.87
CA VAL A 368 -19.08 -53.65 -13.49
C VAL A 368 -19.92 -54.72 -12.79
N LYS A 369 -19.27 -55.78 -12.28
CA LYS A 369 -19.94 -56.86 -11.52
C LYS A 369 -20.20 -56.52 -10.05
N GLY A 370 -19.40 -55.63 -9.47
CA GLY A 370 -19.57 -55.14 -8.10
C GLY A 370 -18.83 -55.92 -7.00
N ASP A 371 -17.90 -56.80 -7.36
CA ASP A 371 -17.05 -57.51 -6.38
C ASP A 371 -16.00 -56.55 -5.78
N ILE A 372 -16.00 -56.38 -4.45
CA ILE A 372 -15.10 -55.47 -3.73
C ILE A 372 -14.27 -56.29 -2.71
N GLU A 373 -12.95 -56.13 -2.73
CA GLU A 373 -12.02 -56.80 -1.83
C GLU A 373 -11.05 -55.77 -1.19
N PHE A 374 -10.87 -55.85 0.13
CA PHE A 374 -9.94 -55.03 0.89
C PHE A 374 -8.76 -55.90 1.32
N LYS A 375 -7.52 -55.58 0.91
CA LYS A 375 -6.31 -56.37 1.22
C LYS A 375 -5.35 -55.58 2.12
N ASN A 376 -5.35 -55.90 3.41
CA ASN A 376 -4.41 -55.39 4.43
C ASN A 376 -4.24 -53.86 4.40
N ILE A 377 -5.34 -53.15 4.64
CA ILE A 377 -5.46 -51.67 4.55
C ILE A 377 -5.25 -51.03 5.91
#